data_AF-A0A1Z4NMN2-F1
#
_entry.id   AF-A0A1Z4NMN2-F1
#
_cell.length_a   1.000
_cell.length_b   1.000
_cell.length_c   1.000
_cell.angle_alpha   90.00
_cell.angle_beta   90.00
_cell.angle_gamma   90.00
#
_symmetry.space_group_name_H-M   'P 1'
#
loop_
_entity.id
_entity.type
_entity.pdbx_description
1 polymer ?
#
loop_
_entity_poly.entity_id
_entity_poly.type
_entity_poly.pdbx_seq_one_letter_code
_entity_poly.pdbx_strand_id
1 'polypeptide(L)'
;MYSEDSPNPEPNQNPNLDKLEQTENQPTDVLDQSPPEPENVNSPASFPPQENIQQNPNPELIRTEAELKQKIADLENTYHQLQAQLNSTHVAMGRLVEESLSELEQRKQALQIAVEQLERRQERIRKEMRTTFSGASQDLAVRVQGFKDYLTGSLQDLVIAAEQLQLVPVAKPTPEPERVTPKEVQPPQPETGTLQFAQQQFQETSRKIRRFIDQYRTKPDYYGPPWQLRRTFEPVHAERVSTWFFEQGGRGALRTMGSRLQNILVASAIISIMNELYGDRLRVLVLANSPERLGEWRRGLQDCLGIGRPDFGPDRGVVLFETAEAIAQKAERIVRGKEIPLIIVDDSEEQISLALLQFPYWLAFAPDPKTMRSNGFDDF
;
A
#
# COMPACT_ATOMS: atom_id res chain seq x y z
N MET A 1 -31.38 -45.04 12.28
CA MET A 1 -30.32 -45.49 11.37
C MET A 1 -29.53 -44.26 11.02
N TYR A 2 -28.37 -44.10 11.66
CA TYR A 2 -27.48 -42.94 11.56
C TYR A 2 -26.80 -42.91 10.19
N SER A 3 -26.54 -41.70 9.66
CA SER A 3 -25.27 -41.26 9.05
C SER A 3 -25.46 -39.91 8.35
N GLU A 4 -25.00 -38.83 9.00
CA GLU A 4 -24.63 -37.57 8.35
C GLU A 4 -23.10 -37.56 8.23
N ASP A 5 -22.57 -37.61 7.01
CA ASP A 5 -21.14 -37.44 6.71
C ASP A 5 -20.84 -35.95 6.52
N SER A 6 -20.19 -35.34 7.51
CA SER A 6 -19.45 -34.09 7.35
C SER A 6 -17.94 -34.41 7.30
N PRO A 7 -17.17 -33.88 6.34
CA PRO A 7 -15.73 -34.10 6.30
C PRO A 7 -15.02 -33.19 7.31
N ASN A 8 -14.45 -33.83 8.33
CA ASN A 8 -13.55 -33.24 9.33
C ASN A 8 -12.16 -32.96 8.70
N PRO A 9 -11.54 -31.79 8.89
CA PRO A 9 -10.13 -31.60 8.58
C PRO A 9 -9.25 -32.18 9.70
N GLU A 10 -8.24 -32.95 9.32
CA GLU A 10 -7.30 -33.59 10.24
C GLU A 10 -6.50 -32.59 11.09
N PRO A 11 -6.23 -32.91 12.37
CA PRO A 11 -5.39 -32.14 13.25
C PRO A 11 -3.91 -32.46 13.00
N ASN A 12 -3.13 -31.44 12.63
CA ASN A 12 -1.69 -31.56 12.49
C ASN A 12 -1.04 -31.73 13.89
N GLN A 13 -0.64 -32.97 14.19
CA GLN A 13 0.10 -33.35 15.38
C GLN A 13 1.58 -33.04 15.19
N ASN A 14 2.09 -32.06 15.93
CA ASN A 14 3.51 -31.95 16.26
C ASN A 14 3.67 -32.17 17.78
N PRO A 15 4.47 -33.16 18.22
CA PRO A 15 4.61 -33.53 19.62
C PRO A 15 5.76 -32.76 20.27
N ASN A 16 5.47 -31.86 21.21
CA ASN A 16 6.33 -31.57 22.37
C ASN A 16 5.67 -30.50 23.25
N LEU A 17 4.86 -30.94 24.21
CA LEU A 17 4.50 -30.13 25.38
C LEU A 17 4.13 -31.12 26.48
N ASP A 18 5.15 -31.59 27.22
CA ASP A 18 5.02 -32.08 28.60
C ASP A 18 6.41 -32.44 29.15
N LYS A 19 7.08 -31.42 29.67
CA LYS A 19 8.06 -31.40 30.78
C LYS A 19 8.92 -30.16 30.61
N LEU A 20 8.61 -29.11 31.36
CA LEU A 20 9.59 -28.25 32.00
C LEU A 20 8.85 -27.55 33.13
N GLU A 21 9.23 -27.95 34.33
CA GLU A 21 8.63 -27.61 35.59
C GLU A 21 8.73 -26.12 35.90
N GLN A 22 7.75 -25.69 36.68
CA GLN A 22 7.69 -24.44 37.44
C GLN A 22 9.07 -24.06 37.98
N THR A 23 9.54 -22.86 37.66
CA THR A 23 10.56 -22.17 38.44
C THR A 23 9.97 -20.83 38.87
N GLU A 24 9.22 -20.89 39.98
CA GLU A 24 9.00 -19.76 40.86
C GLU A 24 10.37 -19.34 41.43
N ASN A 25 10.82 -18.15 41.07
CA ASN A 25 11.89 -17.48 41.79
C ASN A 25 11.33 -16.93 43.11
N GLN A 26 11.35 -17.78 44.14
CA GLN A 26 11.32 -17.35 45.54
C GLN A 26 12.75 -17.14 46.07
N PRO A 27 12.92 -16.26 47.06
CA PRO A 27 14.20 -15.67 47.44
C PRO A 27 15.09 -16.69 48.15
N THR A 28 16.34 -16.83 47.67
CA THR A 28 17.36 -17.56 48.41
C THR A 28 17.82 -16.74 49.61
N ASP A 29 17.28 -17.16 50.74
CA ASP A 29 17.81 -17.12 52.10
C ASP A 29 19.36 -17.17 52.12
N VAL A 30 20.01 -16.05 52.43
CA VAL A 30 21.45 -16.02 52.74
C VAL A 30 21.59 -15.93 54.25
N LEU A 31 21.73 -17.13 54.81
CA LEU A 31 22.34 -17.51 56.09
C LEU A 31 22.92 -16.36 56.93
N ASP A 32 22.16 -16.07 57.98
CA ASP A 32 22.63 -15.68 59.31
C ASP A 32 23.84 -16.50 59.76
N GLN A 33 24.96 -15.83 60.03
CA GLN A 33 26.03 -16.34 60.88
C GLN A 33 26.45 -15.25 61.86
N SER A 34 25.68 -15.16 62.95
CA SER A 34 26.15 -14.65 64.23
C SER A 34 27.27 -15.56 64.79
N PRO A 35 28.23 -15.01 65.58
CA PRO A 35 29.48 -15.67 65.95
C PRO A 35 29.31 -16.68 67.11
N PRO A 36 30.15 -17.73 67.21
CA PRO A 36 30.03 -18.68 68.33
C PRO A 36 30.66 -18.15 69.62
N GLU A 37 29.90 -18.21 70.72
CA GLU A 37 30.38 -18.18 72.10
C GLU A 37 31.27 -19.41 72.42
N PRO A 38 32.24 -19.31 73.34
CA PRO A 38 33.08 -20.44 73.73
C PRO A 38 32.56 -21.18 74.97
N GLU A 39 32.24 -22.47 74.82
CA GLU A 39 32.06 -23.39 75.97
C GLU A 39 33.37 -24.09 76.37
N ASN A 40 33.76 -23.70 77.59
CA ASN A 40 34.71 -24.20 78.57
C ASN A 40 34.72 -25.73 78.82
N VAL A 41 35.89 -26.39 78.77
CA VAL A 41 36.19 -27.61 79.58
C VAL A 41 37.69 -27.72 79.95
N ASN A 42 38.00 -27.27 81.17
CA ASN A 42 38.70 -28.00 82.25
C ASN A 42 40.25 -27.94 82.45
N SER A 43 40.59 -27.23 83.54
CA SER A 43 41.70 -27.35 84.51
C SER A 43 42.18 -28.78 84.85
N PRO A 44 43.41 -29.02 85.42
CA PRO A 44 43.95 -28.24 86.54
C PRO A 44 45.48 -27.99 86.64
N ALA A 45 45.76 -26.94 87.44
CA ALA A 45 46.88 -26.73 88.35
C ALA A 45 48.33 -26.71 87.80
N SER A 46 48.95 -25.53 87.79
CA SER A 46 49.92 -25.09 88.82
C SER A 46 50.65 -23.80 88.37
N PHE A 47 50.57 -22.73 89.17
CA PHE A 47 51.45 -21.55 89.11
C PHE A 47 52.70 -21.83 89.97
N PRO A 48 53.90 -21.25 89.72
CA PRO A 48 54.13 -19.80 89.57
C PRO A 48 55.33 -19.42 88.63
N PRO A 49 55.87 -18.19 88.65
CA PRO A 49 55.25 -16.89 88.47
C PRO A 49 55.79 -16.14 87.23
N GLN A 50 54.94 -15.21 86.78
CA GLN A 50 55.09 -14.21 85.71
C GLN A 50 56.52 -13.72 85.41
N GLU A 51 56.96 -13.96 84.17
CA GLU A 51 57.86 -13.04 83.46
C GLU A 51 57.01 -12.10 82.60
N ASN A 52 57.10 -10.82 82.95
CA ASN A 52 56.44 -9.69 82.34
C ASN A 52 56.96 -9.49 80.90
N ILE A 53 56.29 -10.06 79.89
CA ILE A 53 56.47 -9.62 78.50
C ILE A 53 55.64 -8.36 78.32
N GLN A 54 56.29 -7.23 78.56
CA GLN A 54 55.82 -5.89 78.23
C GLN A 54 55.46 -5.84 76.73
N GLN A 55 54.18 -6.01 76.40
CA GLN A 55 53.65 -5.73 75.07
C GLN A 55 53.68 -4.22 74.85
N ASN A 56 54.72 -3.75 74.17
CA ASN A 56 54.69 -2.43 73.56
C ASN A 56 53.60 -2.41 72.47
N PRO A 57 52.59 -1.53 72.50
CA PRO A 57 51.71 -1.35 71.38
C PRO A 57 52.52 -0.75 70.23
N ASN A 58 52.80 -1.53 69.19
CA ASN A 58 53.51 -1.05 68.02
C ASN A 58 52.63 0.02 67.33
N PRO A 59 53.05 1.31 67.28
CA PRO A 59 52.20 2.40 66.79
C PRO A 59 51.79 2.26 65.32
N GLU A 60 52.49 1.43 64.54
CA GLU A 60 52.12 1.11 63.16
C GLU A 60 50.85 0.25 63.07
N LEU A 61 50.67 -0.72 63.97
CA LEU A 61 49.49 -1.60 63.96
C LEU A 61 48.20 -0.82 64.25
N ILE A 62 48.25 0.11 65.21
CA ILE A 62 47.11 0.97 65.56
C ILE A 62 46.72 1.89 64.39
N ARG A 63 47.71 2.39 63.64
CA ARG A 63 47.45 3.20 62.43
C ARG A 63 46.81 2.36 61.33
N THR A 64 47.31 1.15 61.07
CA THR A 64 46.71 0.26 60.08
C THR A 64 45.28 -0.16 60.43
N GLU A 65 44.99 -0.38 61.72
CA GLU A 65 43.64 -0.71 62.19
C GLU A 65 42.67 0.46 61.99
N ALA A 66 43.12 1.69 62.27
CA ALA A 66 42.32 2.89 62.02
C ALA A 66 42.05 3.12 60.52
N GLU A 67 43.06 2.94 59.67
CA GLU A 67 42.91 3.04 58.21
C GLU A 67 41.96 1.97 57.64
N LEU A 68 42.03 0.73 58.14
CA LEU A 68 41.13 -0.34 57.73
C LEU A 68 39.69 -0.07 58.16
N LYS A 69 39.47 0.41 59.40
CA LYS A 69 38.13 0.80 59.87
C LYS A 69 37.54 1.93 59.02
N GLN A 70 38.36 2.91 58.64
CA GLN A 70 37.92 3.99 57.76
C GLN A 70 37.54 3.46 56.37
N LYS A 71 38.37 2.57 55.77
CA LYS A 71 38.06 1.95 54.48
C LYS A 71 36.80 1.10 54.52
N ILE A 72 36.53 0.39 55.62
CA ILE A 72 35.29 -0.38 55.79
C ILE A 72 34.09 0.56 55.82
N ALA A 73 34.16 1.65 56.59
CA ALA A 73 33.08 2.65 56.62
C ALA A 73 32.85 3.28 55.23
N ASP A 74 33.90 3.57 54.48
CA ASP A 74 33.79 4.09 53.10
C ASP A 74 33.19 3.04 52.14
N LEU A 75 33.56 1.77 52.28
CA LEU A 75 33.00 0.66 51.51
C LEU A 75 31.52 0.41 51.83
N GLU A 76 31.12 0.50 53.10
CA GLU A 76 29.72 0.40 53.51
C GLU A 76 28.88 1.54 52.93
N ASN A 77 29.40 2.77 53.00
CA ASN A 77 28.73 3.94 52.42
C ASN A 77 28.56 3.82 50.89
N THR A 78 29.60 3.38 50.20
CA THR A 78 29.54 3.17 48.74
C THR A 78 28.59 2.03 48.37
N TYR A 79 28.56 0.93 49.13
CA TYR A 79 27.60 -0.15 48.94
C TYR A 79 26.15 0.33 49.10
N HIS A 80 25.85 1.08 50.17
CA HIS A 80 24.52 1.65 50.39
C HIS A 80 24.11 2.63 49.28
N GLN A 81 25.05 3.44 48.79
CA GLN A 81 24.79 4.36 47.69
C GLN A 81 24.49 3.60 46.38
N LEU A 82 25.25 2.54 46.08
CA LEU A 82 25.02 1.70 44.91
C LEU A 82 23.67 0.97 45.00
N GLN A 83 23.31 0.47 46.18
CA GLN A 83 22.03 -0.20 46.41
C GLN A 83 20.85 0.78 46.24
N ALA A 84 20.98 2.02 46.72
CA ALA A 84 19.98 3.06 46.49
C ALA A 84 19.84 3.42 45.01
N GLN A 85 20.95 3.46 44.27
CA GLN A 85 20.95 3.69 42.82
C GLN A 85 20.30 2.53 42.05
N LEU A 86 20.60 1.28 42.41
CA LEU A 86 19.97 0.11 41.81
C LEU A 86 18.45 0.12 42.04
N ASN A 87 18.01 0.37 43.27
CA ASN A 87 16.59 0.46 43.59
C ASN A 87 15.88 1.58 42.81
N SER A 88 16.51 2.75 42.67
CA SER A 88 15.92 3.86 41.92
C SER A 88 15.82 3.54 40.41
N THR A 89 16.83 2.90 39.83
CA THR A 89 16.79 2.45 38.43
C THR A 89 15.74 1.36 38.20
N HIS A 90 15.58 0.40 39.12
CA HIS A 90 14.52 -0.62 39.04
C HIS A 90 13.12 0.00 39.07
N VAL A 91 12.89 0.99 39.94
CA VAL A 91 11.61 1.70 40.01
C VAL A 91 11.35 2.51 38.74
N ALA A 92 12.36 3.19 38.21
CA ALA A 92 12.23 3.94 36.95
C ALA A 92 11.92 3.02 35.75
N MET A 93 12.60 1.87 35.68
CA MET A 93 12.36 0.86 34.65
C MET A 93 10.96 0.25 34.76
N GLY A 94 10.49 -0.04 35.99
CA GLY A 94 9.13 -0.53 36.23
C GLY A 94 8.05 0.45 35.73
N ARG A 95 8.24 1.75 36.00
CA ARG A 95 7.32 2.80 35.52
C ARG A 95 7.30 2.91 34.00
N LEU A 96 8.47 2.87 33.35
CA LEU A 96 8.56 2.93 31.89
C LEU A 96 7.87 1.72 31.25
N VAL A 97 8.04 0.53 31.81
CA VAL A 97 7.37 -0.69 31.32
C VAL A 97 5.85 -0.57 31.48
N GLU A 98 5.36 -0.13 32.63
CA GLU A 98 3.92 0.06 32.87
C GLU A 98 3.31 1.11 31.92
N GLU A 99 3.99 2.25 31.73
CA GLU A 99 3.59 3.28 30.79
C GLU A 99 3.54 2.75 29.35
N SER A 100 4.59 2.03 28.92
CA SER A 100 4.64 1.45 27.57
C SER A 100 3.57 0.38 27.33
N LEU A 101 3.23 -0.42 28.35
CA LEU A 101 2.15 -1.39 28.28
C LEU A 101 0.79 -0.69 28.18
N SER A 102 0.59 0.37 28.96
CA SER A 102 -0.64 1.17 28.90
C SER A 102 -0.83 1.83 27.53
N GLU A 103 0.23 2.34 26.93
CA GLU A 103 0.20 2.94 25.59
C GLU A 103 -0.09 1.88 24.52
N LEU A 104 0.51 0.70 24.63
CA LEU A 104 0.26 -0.42 23.72
C LEU A 104 -1.20 -0.89 23.81
N GLU A 105 -1.76 -0.94 25.01
CA GLU A 105 -3.17 -1.30 25.23
C GLU A 105 -4.11 -0.25 24.63
N GLN A 106 -3.82 1.04 24.80
CA GLN A 106 -4.58 2.12 24.17
C GLN A 106 -4.52 2.05 22.64
N ARG A 107 -3.35 1.81 22.06
CA ARG A 107 -3.18 1.64 20.61
C ARG A 107 -3.96 0.43 20.09
N LYS A 108 -3.94 -0.69 20.81
CA LYS A 108 -4.72 -1.89 20.48
C LYS A 108 -6.23 -1.59 20.47
N GLN A 109 -6.74 -0.90 21.50
CA GLN A 109 -8.16 -0.53 21.59
C GLN A 109 -8.58 0.42 20.46
N ALA A 110 -7.76 1.44 20.17
CA ALA A 110 -8.02 2.39 19.08
C ALA A 110 -8.07 1.68 17.71
N LEU A 111 -7.15 0.76 17.45
CA LEU A 111 -7.14 -0.05 16.23
C LEU A 111 -8.38 -0.95 16.14
N GLN A 112 -8.80 -1.57 17.24
CA GLN A 112 -9.99 -2.42 17.26
C GLN A 112 -11.26 -1.63 16.91
N ILE A 113 -11.39 -0.41 17.44
CA ILE A 113 -12.50 0.51 17.10
C ILE A 113 -12.43 0.92 15.61
N ALA A 114 -11.24 1.24 15.12
CA ALA A 114 -11.06 1.62 13.72
C ALA A 114 -11.44 0.48 12.75
N VAL A 115 -11.08 -0.76 13.08
CA VAL A 115 -11.47 -1.95 12.31
C VAL A 115 -12.99 -2.10 12.30
N GLU A 116 -13.65 -2.02 13.45
CA GLU A 116 -15.11 -2.14 13.52
C GLU A 116 -15.82 -1.02 12.70
N GLN A 117 -15.30 0.20 12.73
CA GLN A 117 -15.83 1.30 11.92
C GLN A 117 -15.64 1.05 10.41
N LEU A 118 -14.50 0.51 10.00
CA LEU A 118 -14.21 0.17 8.61
C LEU A 118 -15.11 -0.96 8.11
N GLU A 119 -15.34 -1.99 8.93
CA GLU A 119 -16.25 -3.10 8.60
C GLU A 119 -17.68 -2.60 8.44
N ARG A 120 -18.18 -1.79 9.38
CA ARG A 120 -19.52 -1.16 9.27
C ARG A 120 -19.64 -0.28 8.02
N ARG A 121 -18.59 0.46 7.66
CA ARG A 121 -18.55 1.28 6.44
C ARG A 121 -18.55 0.41 5.19
N GLN A 122 -17.76 -0.65 5.17
CA GLN A 122 -17.70 -1.61 4.06
C GLN A 122 -19.06 -2.26 3.83
N GLU A 123 -19.75 -2.67 4.89
CA GLU A 123 -21.07 -3.28 4.81
C GLU A 123 -22.12 -2.29 4.31
N ARG A 124 -22.09 -1.03 4.76
CA ARG A 124 -22.95 0.04 4.24
C ARG A 124 -22.72 0.26 2.74
N ILE A 125 -21.45 0.36 2.32
CA ILE A 125 -21.09 0.54 0.90
C ILE A 125 -21.55 -0.69 0.08
N ARG A 126 -21.38 -1.92 0.58
CA ARG A 126 -21.90 -3.13 -0.09
C ARG A 126 -23.41 -3.10 -0.24
N LYS A 127 -24.13 -2.67 0.81
CA LYS A 127 -25.60 -2.54 0.77
C LYS A 127 -26.03 -1.47 -0.23
N GLU A 128 -25.39 -0.30 -0.20
CA GLU A 128 -25.62 0.78 -1.16
C GLU A 128 -25.34 0.29 -2.59
N MET A 129 -24.18 -0.29 -2.88
CA MET A 129 -23.86 -0.87 -4.18
C MET A 129 -24.91 -1.88 -4.67
N ARG A 130 -25.40 -2.76 -3.77
CA ARG A 130 -26.45 -3.74 -4.12
C ARG A 130 -27.80 -3.08 -4.42
N THR A 131 -28.12 -1.98 -3.75
CA THR A 131 -29.38 -1.24 -3.96
C THR A 131 -29.31 -0.18 -5.06
N THR A 132 -28.12 0.32 -5.39
CA THR A 132 -27.91 1.32 -6.43
C THR A 132 -27.95 0.65 -7.81
N PHE A 133 -28.51 1.38 -8.78
CA PHE A 133 -28.80 0.95 -10.15
C PHE A 133 -27.65 0.19 -10.85
N SER A 134 -26.38 0.50 -10.54
CA SER A 134 -25.22 -0.21 -11.11
C SER A 134 -25.03 -1.63 -10.57
N GLY A 135 -25.26 -1.91 -9.29
CA GLY A 135 -25.14 -3.27 -8.74
C GLY A 135 -26.36 -4.14 -9.04
N ALA A 136 -27.56 -3.53 -9.08
CA ALA A 136 -28.75 -4.20 -9.60
C ALA A 136 -28.62 -4.55 -11.10
N SER A 137 -28.00 -3.66 -11.89
CA SER A 137 -27.74 -3.91 -13.32
C SER A 137 -26.63 -4.95 -13.55
N GLN A 138 -25.61 -5.01 -12.68
CA GLN A 138 -24.57 -6.05 -12.73
C GLN A 138 -25.17 -7.44 -12.41
N ASP A 139 -25.97 -7.55 -11.35
CA ASP A 139 -26.64 -8.83 -11.00
C ASP A 139 -27.64 -9.25 -12.09
N LEU A 140 -28.33 -8.29 -12.69
CA LEU A 140 -29.22 -8.54 -13.83
C LEU A 140 -28.44 -8.96 -15.08
N ALA A 141 -27.27 -8.37 -15.36
CA ALA A 141 -26.40 -8.77 -16.47
C ALA A 141 -25.84 -10.18 -16.29
N VAL A 142 -25.41 -10.54 -15.07
CA VAL A 142 -24.96 -11.90 -14.75
C VAL A 142 -26.10 -12.91 -14.91
N ARG A 143 -27.31 -12.57 -14.46
CA ARG A 143 -28.48 -13.45 -14.59
C ARG A 143 -28.95 -13.60 -16.04
N VAL A 144 -28.94 -12.53 -16.82
CA VAL A 144 -29.29 -12.56 -18.26
C VAL A 144 -28.24 -13.35 -19.05
N GLN A 145 -26.96 -13.20 -18.73
CA GLN A 145 -25.90 -14.02 -19.34
C GLN A 145 -26.04 -15.49 -18.96
N GLY A 146 -26.29 -15.81 -17.69
CA GLY A 146 -26.55 -17.20 -17.27
C GLY A 146 -27.79 -17.80 -17.93
N PHE A 147 -28.84 -17.01 -18.16
CA PHE A 147 -30.01 -17.43 -18.93
C PHE A 147 -29.69 -17.66 -20.41
N LYS A 148 -28.85 -16.79 -21.01
CA LYS A 148 -28.35 -16.99 -22.39
C LYS A 148 -27.54 -18.28 -22.50
N ASP A 149 -26.65 -18.54 -21.54
CA ASP A 149 -25.82 -19.74 -21.52
C ASP A 149 -26.69 -20.99 -21.31
N TYR A 150 -27.71 -20.91 -20.45
CA TYR A 150 -28.72 -21.96 -20.27
C TYR A 150 -29.54 -22.22 -21.54
N LEU A 151 -30.00 -21.18 -22.24
CA LEU A 151 -30.73 -21.35 -23.51
C LEU A 151 -29.85 -21.90 -24.62
N THR A 152 -28.58 -21.49 -24.65
CA THR A 152 -27.61 -21.99 -25.62
C THR A 152 -27.36 -23.49 -25.39
N GLY A 153 -27.16 -23.90 -24.14
CA GLY A 153 -27.07 -25.32 -23.77
C GLY A 153 -28.36 -26.09 -24.10
N SER A 154 -29.52 -25.55 -23.73
CA SER A 154 -30.83 -26.19 -24.00
C SER A 154 -31.12 -26.32 -25.49
N LEU A 155 -30.72 -25.36 -26.32
CA LEU A 155 -30.84 -25.44 -27.79
C LEU A 155 -29.88 -26.45 -28.37
N GLN A 156 -28.67 -26.56 -27.83
CA GLN A 156 -27.71 -27.56 -28.23
C GLN A 156 -28.21 -28.96 -27.88
N ASP A 157 -28.81 -29.13 -26.69
CA ASP A 157 -29.48 -30.35 -26.27
C ASP A 157 -30.69 -30.68 -27.16
N LEU A 158 -31.47 -29.68 -27.58
CA LEU A 158 -32.60 -29.85 -28.51
C LEU A 158 -32.13 -30.27 -29.92
N VAL A 159 -31.02 -29.70 -30.41
CA VAL A 159 -30.43 -30.08 -31.71
C VAL A 159 -29.91 -31.51 -31.64
N ILE A 160 -29.24 -31.89 -30.55
CA ILE A 160 -28.81 -33.28 -30.32
C ILE A 160 -30.03 -34.22 -30.24
N ALA A 161 -31.11 -33.80 -29.57
CA ALA A 161 -32.37 -34.57 -29.51
C ALA A 161 -33.08 -34.67 -30.87
N ALA A 162 -32.98 -33.64 -31.71
CA ALA A 162 -33.54 -33.64 -33.06
C ALA A 162 -32.70 -34.48 -34.05
N GLU A 163 -31.38 -34.53 -33.89
CA GLU A 163 -30.50 -35.42 -34.66
C GLU A 163 -30.70 -36.90 -34.31
N GLN A 164 -31.15 -37.20 -33.08
CA GLN A 164 -31.56 -38.56 -32.68
C GLN A 164 -32.93 -38.96 -33.25
N LEU A 165 -33.71 -38.02 -33.78
CA LEU A 165 -34.98 -38.31 -34.43
C LEU A 165 -34.73 -38.67 -35.91
N GLN A 166 -34.77 -39.96 -36.22
CA GLN A 166 -34.74 -40.45 -37.61
C GLN A 166 -35.99 -39.96 -38.37
N LEU A 167 -35.82 -38.93 -39.20
CA LEU A 167 -36.85 -38.50 -40.15
C LEU A 167 -36.85 -39.44 -41.36
N VAL A 168 -37.94 -40.18 -41.52
CA VAL A 168 -38.25 -40.96 -42.74
C VAL A 168 -38.55 -40.00 -43.90
N PRO A 169 -38.00 -40.20 -45.11
CA PRO A 169 -38.28 -39.35 -46.26
C PRO A 169 -39.43 -39.90 -47.13
N VAL A 170 -40.20 -38.99 -47.75
CA VAL A 170 -40.48 -38.89 -49.21
C VAL A 170 -41.88 -38.30 -49.55
N ALA A 171 -41.83 -37.16 -50.26
CA ALA A 171 -42.67 -36.63 -51.37
C ALA A 171 -44.18 -36.34 -51.16
N LYS A 172 -44.85 -35.38 -51.83
CA LYS A 172 -44.71 -34.75 -53.17
C LYS A 172 -45.20 -33.29 -53.20
N PRO A 173 -44.91 -32.49 -54.26
CA PRO A 173 -45.29 -31.08 -54.40
C PRO A 173 -46.51 -30.87 -55.31
N THR A 174 -47.47 -29.99 -54.95
CA THR A 174 -48.33 -29.17 -55.86
C THR A 174 -49.22 -28.20 -55.03
N PRO A 175 -49.84 -27.16 -55.62
CA PRO A 175 -49.30 -25.84 -55.93
C PRO A 175 -49.91 -24.70 -55.06
N GLU A 176 -49.36 -23.51 -55.27
CA GLU A 176 -49.66 -22.17 -54.75
C GLU A 176 -51.15 -21.79 -54.60
N PRO A 177 -51.42 -20.84 -53.67
CA PRO A 177 -52.05 -19.61 -54.14
C PRO A 177 -51.36 -18.34 -53.62
N GLU A 178 -51.38 -17.34 -54.50
CA GLU A 178 -50.97 -15.95 -54.28
C GLU A 178 -51.47 -15.38 -52.95
N ARG A 179 -50.63 -14.61 -52.25
CA ARG A 179 -50.99 -13.25 -51.79
C ARG A 179 -49.86 -12.45 -51.15
N VAL A 180 -49.64 -11.29 -51.78
CA VAL A 180 -49.22 -9.97 -51.27
C VAL A 180 -47.83 -9.85 -50.64
N THR A 181 -46.97 -9.11 -51.35
CA THR A 181 -45.74 -8.47 -50.88
C THR A 181 -46.01 -7.46 -49.75
N PRO A 182 -45.20 -7.49 -48.68
CA PRO A 182 -44.74 -6.26 -48.04
C PRO A 182 -43.21 -6.19 -47.96
N LYS A 183 -42.66 -5.10 -48.52
CA LYS A 183 -41.35 -4.49 -48.30
C LYS A 183 -40.34 -5.27 -47.44
N GLU A 184 -39.27 -5.69 -48.12
CA GLU A 184 -37.99 -6.07 -47.55
C GLU A 184 -37.42 -4.94 -46.67
N VAL A 185 -37.49 -5.11 -45.35
CA VAL A 185 -36.60 -4.46 -44.40
C VAL A 185 -35.48 -5.46 -44.15
N GLN A 186 -34.29 -5.14 -44.64
CA GLN A 186 -33.08 -5.90 -44.33
C GLN A 186 -32.95 -6.04 -42.80
N PRO A 187 -32.80 -7.26 -42.26
CA PRO A 187 -32.34 -7.44 -40.89
C PRO A 187 -30.92 -6.87 -40.80
N PRO A 188 -30.59 -6.02 -39.82
CA PRO A 188 -29.19 -5.68 -39.58
C PRO A 188 -28.45 -6.98 -39.25
N GLN A 189 -27.46 -7.32 -40.07
CA GLN A 189 -26.53 -8.39 -39.77
C GLN A 189 -25.91 -8.12 -38.38
N PRO A 190 -25.81 -9.11 -37.49
CA PRO A 190 -25.03 -8.96 -36.27
C PRO A 190 -23.56 -8.74 -36.66
N GLU A 191 -23.09 -7.51 -36.53
CA GLU A 191 -21.68 -7.14 -36.72
C GLU A 191 -20.81 -7.86 -35.68
N THR A 192 -20.32 -9.04 -36.05
CA THR A 192 -19.19 -9.69 -35.39
C THR A 192 -17.85 -9.01 -35.73
N GLY A 193 -17.85 -7.96 -36.57
CA GLY A 193 -16.68 -7.19 -36.99
C GLY A 193 -16.19 -6.11 -36.01
N THR A 194 -16.95 -5.79 -34.96
CA THR A 194 -16.61 -4.71 -34.02
C THR A 194 -15.40 -5.03 -33.12
N LEU A 195 -15.20 -6.30 -32.75
CA LEU A 195 -14.07 -6.72 -31.89
C LEU A 195 -12.73 -6.73 -32.65
N GLN A 196 -12.73 -7.16 -33.92
CA GLN A 196 -11.51 -7.24 -34.72
C GLN A 196 -11.03 -5.84 -35.13
N PHE A 197 -11.95 -4.93 -35.45
CA PHE A 197 -11.64 -3.53 -35.74
C PHE A 197 -11.07 -2.80 -34.52
N ALA A 198 -11.66 -2.99 -33.32
CA ALA A 198 -11.13 -2.42 -32.08
C ALA A 198 -9.72 -2.93 -31.74
N GLN A 199 -9.45 -4.23 -31.94
CA GLN A 199 -8.11 -4.81 -31.74
C GLN A 199 -7.10 -4.26 -32.75
N GLN A 200 -7.48 -4.09 -34.02
CA GLN A 200 -6.61 -3.52 -35.06
C GLN A 200 -6.26 -2.06 -34.74
N GLN A 201 -7.26 -1.24 -34.38
CA GLN A 201 -7.03 0.15 -33.96
C GLN A 201 -6.10 0.25 -32.74
N PHE A 202 -6.24 -0.66 -31.77
CA PHE A 202 -5.34 -0.73 -30.63
C PHE A 202 -3.91 -1.11 -31.02
N GLN A 203 -3.73 -2.07 -31.93
CA GLN A 203 -2.41 -2.45 -32.43
C GLN A 203 -1.73 -1.32 -33.21
N GLU A 204 -2.46 -0.62 -34.07
CA GLU A 204 -1.93 0.53 -34.81
C GLU A 204 -1.52 1.66 -33.86
N THR A 205 -2.36 1.96 -32.88
CA THR A 205 -2.08 2.95 -31.83
C THR A 205 -0.85 2.54 -31.03
N SER A 206 -0.74 1.27 -30.64
CA SER A 206 0.43 0.74 -29.91
C SER A 206 1.72 0.86 -30.70
N ARG A 207 1.68 0.59 -32.02
CA ARG A 207 2.85 0.79 -32.90
C ARG A 207 3.23 2.26 -32.99
N LYS A 208 2.26 3.17 -33.11
CA LYS A 208 2.52 4.62 -33.11
C LYS A 208 3.19 5.06 -31.81
N ILE A 209 2.64 4.67 -30.66
CA ILE A 209 3.20 5.01 -29.34
C ILE A 209 4.65 4.54 -29.22
N ARG A 210 4.95 3.28 -29.57
CA ARG A 210 6.34 2.76 -29.54
C ARG A 210 7.27 3.58 -30.43
N ARG A 211 6.81 3.95 -31.63
CA ARG A 211 7.57 4.77 -32.57
C ARG A 211 7.92 6.14 -32.01
N PHE A 212 6.99 6.79 -31.29
CA PHE A 212 7.27 8.06 -30.61
C PHE A 212 8.26 7.91 -29.46
N ILE A 213 8.10 6.88 -28.63
CA ILE A 213 9.03 6.57 -27.54
C ILE A 213 10.45 6.35 -28.10
N ASP A 214 10.59 5.59 -29.19
CA ASP A 214 11.87 5.37 -29.85
C ASP A 214 12.42 6.63 -30.50
N GLN A 215 11.57 7.46 -31.11
CA GLN A 215 11.96 8.74 -31.68
C GLN A 215 12.54 9.67 -30.61
N TYR A 216 11.90 9.79 -29.44
CA TYR A 216 12.39 10.65 -28.36
C TYR A 216 13.77 10.22 -27.86
N ARG A 217 14.07 8.91 -27.87
CA ARG A 217 15.38 8.38 -27.47
C ARG A 217 16.46 8.57 -28.53
N THR A 218 16.12 8.32 -29.80
CA THR A 218 17.11 8.21 -30.89
C THR A 218 17.30 9.51 -31.66
N LYS A 219 16.27 10.35 -31.73
CA LYS A 219 16.25 11.58 -32.51
C LYS A 219 15.42 12.66 -31.79
N PRO A 220 15.90 13.19 -30.65
CA PRO A 220 15.22 14.27 -29.93
C PRO A 220 15.15 15.53 -30.81
N ASP A 221 13.98 16.16 -30.84
CA ASP A 221 13.74 17.40 -31.57
C ASP A 221 13.65 18.59 -30.62
N TYR A 222 14.79 19.24 -30.35
CA TYR A 222 14.87 20.38 -29.44
C TYR A 222 14.09 21.63 -29.92
N TYR A 223 13.70 21.69 -31.19
CA TYR A 223 13.02 22.83 -31.80
C TYR A 223 11.68 22.46 -32.45
N GLY A 224 11.15 21.27 -32.14
CA GLY A 224 9.90 20.77 -32.71
C GLY A 224 8.72 21.71 -32.42
N PRO A 225 7.61 21.63 -33.17
CA PRO A 225 6.42 22.44 -32.91
C PRO A 225 5.89 22.30 -31.47
N PRO A 226 5.01 23.21 -31.01
CA PRO A 226 4.39 23.10 -29.69
C PRO A 226 3.75 21.72 -29.49
N TRP A 227 3.76 21.24 -28.25
CA TRP A 227 3.29 19.90 -27.84
C TRP A 227 4.18 18.74 -28.25
N GLN A 228 5.34 18.98 -28.86
CA GLN A 228 6.37 17.96 -29.08
C GLN A 228 7.45 18.00 -28.00
N LEU A 229 8.00 16.83 -27.65
CA LEU A 229 9.04 16.73 -26.63
C LEU A 229 10.37 17.31 -27.13
N ARG A 230 10.85 18.38 -26.47
CA ARG A 230 12.07 19.14 -26.81
C ARG A 230 13.26 18.87 -25.90
N ARG A 231 13.29 17.70 -25.27
CA ARG A 231 14.30 17.31 -24.27
C ARG A 231 14.84 15.92 -24.55
N THR A 232 16.05 15.68 -24.07
CA THR A 232 16.69 14.37 -24.15
C THR A 232 15.88 13.36 -23.34
N PHE A 233 15.70 12.17 -23.89
CA PHE A 233 14.85 11.15 -23.30
C PHE A 233 15.64 9.84 -23.12
N GLU A 234 15.94 9.51 -21.87
CA GLU A 234 16.72 8.34 -21.49
C GLU A 234 15.91 7.03 -21.49
N PRO A 235 16.57 5.86 -21.55
CA PRO A 235 15.89 4.56 -21.51
C PRO A 235 15.00 4.37 -20.28
N VAL A 236 15.40 4.91 -19.12
CA VAL A 236 14.61 4.78 -17.88
C VAL A 236 13.28 5.53 -18.00
N HIS A 237 13.26 6.69 -18.66
CA HIS A 237 12.01 7.41 -18.92
C HIS A 237 11.12 6.66 -19.92
N ALA A 238 11.74 6.06 -20.95
CA ALA A 238 11.02 5.28 -21.94
C ALA A 238 10.33 4.05 -21.34
N GLU A 239 10.98 3.39 -20.38
CA GLU A 239 10.38 2.29 -19.62
C GLU A 239 9.14 2.78 -18.85
N ARG A 240 9.26 3.89 -18.10
CA ARG A 240 8.15 4.48 -17.33
C ARG A 240 6.94 4.84 -18.20
N VAL A 241 7.19 5.49 -19.34
CA VAL A 241 6.14 5.84 -20.31
C VAL A 241 5.52 4.57 -20.93
N SER A 242 6.34 3.57 -21.26
CA SER A 242 5.86 2.30 -21.82
C SER A 242 4.98 1.54 -20.83
N THR A 243 5.39 1.43 -19.56
CA THR A 243 4.59 0.80 -18.51
C THR A 243 3.24 1.50 -18.36
N TRP A 244 3.20 2.84 -18.35
CA TRP A 244 1.94 3.57 -18.23
C TRP A 244 0.99 3.33 -19.42
N PHE A 245 1.50 3.33 -20.65
CA PHE A 245 0.67 3.08 -21.84
C PHE A 245 0.24 1.61 -21.98
N PHE A 246 1.15 0.65 -21.79
CA PHE A 246 0.94 -0.74 -22.18
C PHE A 246 0.53 -1.66 -21.02
N GLU A 247 1.06 -1.44 -19.82
CA GLU A 247 0.71 -2.27 -18.66
C GLU A 247 -0.48 -1.68 -17.89
N GLN A 248 -0.51 -0.35 -17.77
CA GLN A 248 -1.54 0.37 -17.01
C GLN A 248 -2.68 0.91 -17.89
N GLY A 249 -2.57 0.78 -19.23
CA GLY A 249 -3.62 1.21 -20.16
C GLY A 249 -3.98 2.69 -20.07
N GLY A 250 -3.04 3.55 -19.66
CA GLY A 250 -3.25 4.98 -19.45
C GLY A 250 -3.87 5.37 -18.10
N ARG A 251 -3.92 4.44 -17.14
CA ARG A 251 -4.45 4.67 -15.78
C ARG A 251 -3.56 4.04 -14.74
N GLY A 252 -2.79 4.84 -14.04
CA GLY A 252 -1.98 4.28 -12.97
C GLY A 252 -1.00 5.23 -12.34
N ALA A 253 -0.40 4.72 -11.26
CA ALA A 253 0.69 5.39 -10.59
C ALA A 253 2.03 4.87 -11.12
N LEU A 254 2.96 5.79 -11.37
CA LEU A 254 4.37 5.51 -11.63
C LEU A 254 5.18 5.84 -10.37
N ARG A 255 6.25 5.08 -10.12
CA ARG A 255 7.19 5.44 -9.07
C ARG A 255 7.90 6.74 -9.46
N THR A 256 8.04 7.66 -8.51
CA THR A 256 8.81 8.90 -8.68
C THR A 256 10.24 8.59 -9.12
N MET A 257 10.81 9.45 -9.97
CA MET A 257 12.20 9.39 -10.40
C MET A 257 13.15 10.09 -9.40
N GLY A 258 12.66 10.46 -8.22
CA GLY A 258 13.42 11.16 -7.17
C GLY A 258 13.64 12.65 -7.44
N SER A 259 13.20 13.15 -8.60
CA SER A 259 13.23 14.57 -8.96
C SER A 259 11.95 14.95 -9.69
N ARG A 260 11.30 16.05 -9.26
CA ARG A 260 10.10 16.56 -9.91
C ARG A 260 10.34 16.92 -11.37
N LEU A 261 11.52 17.46 -11.72
CA LEU A 261 11.87 17.74 -13.11
C LEU A 261 11.87 16.48 -13.98
N GLN A 262 12.31 15.34 -13.42
CA GLN A 262 12.29 14.06 -14.12
C GLN A 262 10.85 13.52 -14.26
N ASN A 263 10.01 13.69 -13.23
CA ASN A 263 8.59 13.35 -13.31
C ASN A 263 7.87 14.20 -14.37
N ILE A 264 8.16 15.50 -14.41
CA ILE A 264 7.64 16.42 -15.43
C ILE A 264 8.09 16.00 -16.83
N LEU A 265 9.33 15.54 -17.01
CA LEU A 265 9.83 15.06 -18.30
C LEU A 265 9.05 13.82 -18.78
N VAL A 266 8.85 12.83 -17.90
CA VAL A 266 8.04 11.64 -18.18
C VAL A 266 6.59 12.02 -18.52
N ALA A 267 5.98 12.89 -17.71
CA ALA A 267 4.65 13.40 -17.95
C ALA A 267 4.53 14.15 -19.28
N SER A 268 5.54 14.97 -19.62
CA SER A 268 5.59 15.70 -20.89
C SER A 268 5.67 14.75 -22.08
N ALA A 269 6.43 13.66 -21.98
CA ALA A 269 6.48 12.65 -23.04
C ALA A 269 5.10 11.98 -23.25
N ILE A 270 4.39 11.67 -22.16
CA ILE A 270 3.01 11.14 -22.22
C ILE A 270 2.07 12.17 -22.85
N ILE A 271 2.11 13.43 -22.41
CA ILE A 271 1.29 14.52 -22.96
C ILE A 271 1.54 14.67 -24.47
N SER A 272 2.81 14.65 -24.90
CA SER A 272 3.17 14.80 -26.30
C SER A 272 2.59 13.68 -27.17
N ILE A 273 2.72 12.43 -26.72
CA ILE A 273 2.14 11.27 -27.41
C ILE A 273 0.61 11.36 -27.44
N MET A 274 -0.03 11.70 -26.31
CA MET A 274 -1.49 11.84 -26.26
C MET A 274 -2.00 12.98 -27.12
N ASN A 275 -1.25 14.09 -27.22
CA ASN A 275 -1.61 15.21 -28.07
C ASN A 275 -1.53 14.82 -29.55
N GLU A 276 -0.55 14.01 -29.94
CA GLU A 276 -0.47 13.50 -31.30
C GLU A 276 -1.61 12.51 -31.64
N LEU A 277 -2.08 11.75 -30.64
CA LEU A 277 -3.18 10.79 -30.81
C LEU A 277 -4.56 11.46 -30.85
N TYR A 278 -4.78 12.48 -30.03
CA TYR A 278 -6.10 13.09 -29.81
C TYR A 278 -6.22 14.53 -30.28
N GLY A 279 -5.11 15.17 -30.64
CA GLY A 279 -5.03 16.57 -31.06
C GLY A 279 -5.60 17.52 -30.01
N ASP A 280 -6.29 18.55 -30.51
CA ASP A 280 -6.87 19.63 -29.72
C ASP A 280 -7.96 19.18 -28.73
N ARG A 281 -8.36 17.90 -28.75
CA ARG A 281 -9.31 17.34 -27.78
C ARG A 281 -8.67 17.00 -26.44
N LEU A 282 -7.34 16.92 -26.37
CA LEU A 282 -6.63 16.66 -25.12
C LEU A 282 -6.72 17.89 -24.19
N ARG A 283 -7.07 17.63 -22.93
CA ARG A 283 -7.03 18.62 -21.85
C ARG A 283 -6.24 18.06 -20.68
N VAL A 284 -5.08 18.64 -20.42
CA VAL A 284 -4.18 18.22 -19.34
C VAL A 284 -4.55 18.96 -18.06
N LEU A 285 -4.79 18.22 -16.98
CA LEU A 285 -5.15 18.75 -15.68
C LEU A 285 -4.07 18.32 -14.68
N VAL A 286 -3.31 19.26 -14.14
CA VAL A 286 -2.21 18.96 -13.20
C VAL A 286 -2.64 19.31 -11.78
N LEU A 287 -2.46 18.38 -10.85
CA LEU A 287 -2.66 18.53 -9.41
C LEU A 287 -1.31 18.67 -8.69
N ALA A 288 -1.14 19.72 -7.90
CA ALA A 288 -0.06 19.82 -6.92
C ALA A 288 -0.51 20.64 -5.70
N ASN A 289 0.04 20.36 -4.53
CA ASN A 289 -0.44 20.91 -3.26
C ASN A 289 0.05 22.33 -2.92
N SER A 290 0.85 22.98 -3.80
CA SER A 290 1.40 24.32 -3.54
C SER A 290 1.60 25.16 -4.80
N PRO A 291 1.47 26.50 -4.72
CA PRO A 291 1.70 27.40 -5.85
C PRO A 291 3.10 27.31 -6.45
N GLU A 292 4.12 27.05 -5.62
CA GLU A 292 5.51 26.89 -6.06
C GLU A 292 5.64 25.67 -6.97
N ARG A 293 5.03 24.54 -6.58
CA ARG A 293 5.02 23.30 -7.36
C ARG A 293 4.24 23.48 -8.65
N LEU A 294 3.11 24.19 -8.63
CA LEU A 294 2.39 24.55 -9.86
C LEU A 294 3.22 25.44 -10.78
N GLY A 295 4.03 26.34 -10.22
CA GLY A 295 5.01 27.13 -10.95
C GLY A 295 6.08 26.28 -11.63
N GLU A 296 6.61 25.27 -10.93
CA GLU A 296 7.56 24.30 -11.48
C GLU A 296 6.93 23.47 -12.61
N TRP A 297 5.72 22.94 -12.40
CA TRP A 297 4.97 22.22 -13.42
C TRP A 297 4.73 23.08 -14.66
N ARG A 298 4.29 24.33 -14.48
CA ARG A 298 4.12 25.27 -15.59
C ARG A 298 5.43 25.46 -16.35
N ARG A 299 6.51 25.80 -15.65
CA ARG A 299 7.81 26.08 -16.27
C ARG A 299 8.37 24.84 -16.98
N GLY A 300 8.29 23.68 -16.34
CA GLY A 300 8.78 22.43 -16.88
C GLY A 300 7.99 21.96 -18.10
N LEU A 301 6.66 22.12 -18.11
CA LEU A 301 5.84 21.83 -19.30
C LEU A 301 6.14 22.79 -20.46
N GLN A 302 6.32 24.09 -20.18
CA GLN A 302 6.73 25.08 -21.20
C GLN A 302 8.08 24.71 -21.81
N ASP A 303 9.02 24.29 -20.97
CA ASP A 303 10.37 23.90 -21.37
C ASP A 303 10.40 22.60 -22.19
N CYS A 304 9.65 21.58 -21.74
CA CYS A 304 9.64 20.27 -22.36
C CYS A 304 8.77 20.20 -23.63
N LEU A 305 7.66 20.93 -23.70
CA LEU A 305 6.69 20.86 -24.79
C LEU A 305 6.70 22.09 -25.71
N GLY A 306 7.45 23.13 -25.36
CA GLY A 306 7.49 24.37 -26.15
C GLY A 306 6.18 25.14 -26.17
N ILE A 307 5.27 24.88 -25.22
CA ILE A 307 4.01 25.60 -25.05
C ILE A 307 4.26 26.93 -24.33
N GLY A 308 3.40 27.91 -24.57
CA GLY A 308 3.52 29.26 -24.03
C GLY A 308 2.46 29.60 -22.99
N ARG A 309 2.40 30.87 -22.59
CA ARG A 309 1.29 31.40 -21.76
C ARG A 309 -0.12 31.15 -22.33
N PRO A 310 -0.40 31.26 -23.65
CA PRO A 310 -1.76 31.12 -24.15
C PRO A 310 -2.31 29.69 -24.06
N ASP A 311 -1.45 28.69 -23.90
CA ASP A 311 -1.84 27.28 -23.80
C ASP A 311 -2.32 26.88 -22.39
N PHE A 312 -2.13 27.77 -21.40
CA PHE A 312 -2.60 27.58 -20.03
C PHE A 312 -3.89 28.37 -19.76
N GLY A 313 -4.86 27.75 -19.12
CA GLY A 313 -6.09 28.40 -18.72
C GLY A 313 -7.30 27.45 -18.80
N PRO A 314 -8.45 27.85 -18.23
CA PRO A 314 -9.58 26.96 -18.02
C PRO A 314 -10.09 26.31 -19.32
N ASP A 315 -10.08 27.01 -20.44
CA ASP A 315 -10.54 26.48 -21.74
C ASP A 315 -9.37 26.30 -22.72
N ARG A 316 -8.17 26.12 -22.17
CA ARG A 316 -6.93 25.90 -22.91
C ARG A 316 -6.40 24.49 -22.64
N GLY A 317 -5.38 24.08 -23.40
CA GLY A 317 -4.87 22.72 -23.37
C GLY A 317 -4.39 22.25 -22.00
N VAL A 318 -3.80 23.13 -21.16
CA VAL A 318 -3.31 22.79 -19.82
C VAL A 318 -3.98 23.63 -18.73
N VAL A 319 -4.41 22.98 -17.65
CA VAL A 319 -4.97 23.63 -16.45
C VAL A 319 -4.27 23.10 -15.20
N LEU A 320 -3.99 23.99 -14.26
CA LEU A 320 -3.27 23.71 -13.02
C LEU A 320 -4.23 23.88 -11.84
N PHE A 321 -4.20 22.96 -10.88
CA PHE A 321 -5.11 22.93 -9.74
C PHE A 321 -4.37 22.60 -8.44
N GLU A 322 -4.86 23.17 -7.35
CA GLU A 322 -4.40 22.89 -5.99
C GLU A 322 -5.26 21.82 -5.30
N THR A 323 -6.49 21.59 -5.77
CA THR A 323 -7.44 20.67 -5.14
C THR A 323 -8.01 19.64 -6.10
N ALA A 324 -8.10 18.39 -5.64
CA ALA A 324 -8.65 17.27 -6.41
C ALA A 324 -10.14 17.46 -6.76
N GLU A 325 -10.92 18.12 -5.89
CA GLU A 325 -12.34 18.38 -6.14
C GLU A 325 -12.54 19.30 -7.35
N ALA A 326 -11.73 20.34 -7.49
CA ALA A 326 -11.79 21.26 -8.62
C ALA A 326 -11.44 20.54 -9.94
N ILE A 327 -10.46 19.64 -9.91
CA ILE A 327 -10.13 18.78 -11.06
C ILE A 327 -11.32 17.91 -11.43
N ALA A 328 -11.93 17.21 -10.47
CA ALA A 328 -13.04 16.31 -10.74
C ALA A 328 -14.20 17.05 -11.43
N GLN A 329 -14.57 18.23 -10.93
CA GLN A 329 -15.62 19.04 -11.54
C GLN A 329 -15.25 19.52 -12.95
N LYS A 330 -13.99 19.93 -13.19
CA LYS A 330 -13.55 20.35 -14.53
C LYS A 330 -13.47 19.18 -15.50
N ALA A 331 -12.93 18.04 -15.07
CA ALA A 331 -12.83 16.83 -15.85
C ALA A 331 -14.22 16.31 -16.28
N GLU A 332 -15.22 16.38 -15.40
CA GLU A 332 -16.60 16.04 -15.76
C GLU A 332 -17.15 16.95 -16.89
N ARG A 333 -16.87 18.26 -16.83
CA ARG A 333 -17.25 19.21 -17.89
C ARG A 333 -16.53 18.90 -19.21
N ILE A 334 -15.24 18.55 -19.16
CA ILE A 334 -14.44 18.18 -20.33
C ILE A 334 -15.02 16.92 -21.01
N VAL A 335 -15.32 15.88 -20.22
CA VAL A 335 -15.95 14.65 -20.73
C VAL A 335 -17.31 14.94 -21.34
N ARG A 336 -18.13 15.78 -20.70
CA ARG A 336 -19.43 16.22 -21.23
C ARG A 336 -19.28 16.99 -22.55
N GLY A 337 -18.19 17.74 -22.70
CA GLY A 337 -17.79 18.42 -23.93
C GLY A 337 -17.22 17.50 -25.01
N LYS A 338 -17.17 16.17 -24.80
CA LYS A 338 -16.53 15.17 -25.68
C LYS A 338 -15.02 15.40 -25.87
N GLU A 339 -14.38 16.09 -24.93
CA GLU A 339 -12.93 16.23 -24.85
C GLU A 339 -12.35 15.14 -23.94
N ILE A 340 -11.02 15.01 -23.95
CA ILE A 340 -10.31 13.93 -23.27
C ILE A 340 -9.47 14.53 -22.12
N PRO A 341 -9.89 14.34 -20.85
CA PRO A 341 -9.08 14.79 -19.72
C PRO A 341 -7.92 13.81 -19.48
N LEU A 342 -6.70 14.34 -19.39
CA LEU A 342 -5.54 13.66 -18.85
C LEU A 342 -5.22 14.29 -17.49
N ILE A 343 -5.42 13.54 -16.42
CA ILE A 343 -5.15 14.01 -15.06
C ILE A 343 -3.73 13.60 -14.67
N ILE A 344 -2.95 14.55 -14.17
CA ILE A 344 -1.58 14.32 -13.70
C ILE A 344 -1.53 14.73 -12.24
N VAL A 345 -1.11 13.81 -11.39
CA VAL A 345 -1.02 13.98 -9.95
C VAL A 345 0.46 13.96 -9.57
N ASP A 346 0.94 15.08 -9.02
CA ASP A 346 2.33 15.24 -8.58
C ASP A 346 2.67 14.31 -7.39
N ASP A 347 3.96 14.00 -7.20
CA ASP A 347 4.42 13.13 -6.09
C ASP A 347 4.25 13.74 -4.70
N SER A 348 3.99 15.03 -4.70
CA SER A 348 3.36 15.84 -3.68
C SER A 348 2.11 15.25 -3.00
N GLU A 349 1.26 14.58 -3.75
CA GLU A 349 -0.05 14.14 -3.26
C GLU A 349 0.08 12.79 -2.56
N GLU A 350 -0.12 12.79 -1.25
CA GLU A 350 -0.06 11.57 -0.44
C GLU A 350 -1.28 10.66 -0.66
N GLN A 351 -2.40 11.24 -1.05
CA GLN A 351 -3.67 10.55 -1.22
C GLN A 351 -4.33 10.92 -2.55
N ILE A 352 -4.72 9.90 -3.32
CA ILE A 352 -5.46 10.10 -4.57
C ILE A 352 -6.95 10.08 -4.26
N SER A 353 -7.64 11.18 -4.54
CA SER A 353 -9.10 11.24 -4.40
C SER A 353 -9.78 10.24 -5.32
N LEU A 354 -10.71 9.45 -4.77
CA LEU A 354 -11.51 8.46 -5.52
C LEU A 354 -12.29 9.11 -6.68
N ALA A 355 -12.65 10.38 -6.55
CA ALA A 355 -13.35 11.14 -7.59
C ALA A 355 -12.51 11.30 -8.87
N LEU A 356 -11.17 11.18 -8.79
CA LEU A 356 -10.29 11.25 -9.96
C LEU A 356 -10.21 9.90 -10.69
N LEU A 357 -10.43 8.79 -9.99
CA LEU A 357 -10.28 7.44 -10.54
C LEU A 357 -11.37 7.06 -11.53
N GLN A 358 -12.48 7.82 -11.56
CA GLN A 358 -13.56 7.61 -12.53
C GLN A 358 -13.17 8.02 -13.96
N PHE A 359 -12.11 8.82 -14.14
CA PHE A 359 -11.71 9.35 -15.43
C PHE A 359 -10.81 8.39 -16.22
N PRO A 360 -10.86 8.42 -17.56
CA PRO A 360 -10.23 7.41 -18.38
C PRO A 360 -8.71 7.50 -18.46
N TYR A 361 -8.11 8.66 -18.23
CA TYR A 361 -6.67 8.84 -18.26
C TYR A 361 -6.19 9.60 -17.04
N TRP A 362 -5.37 8.93 -16.24
CA TRP A 362 -4.72 9.56 -15.11
C TRP A 362 -3.34 8.95 -14.87
N LEU A 363 -2.42 9.82 -14.49
CA LEU A 363 -1.06 9.51 -14.12
C LEU A 363 -0.81 10.08 -12.73
N ALA A 364 -0.41 9.24 -11.79
CA ALA A 364 0.07 9.72 -10.49
C ALA A 364 1.54 9.37 -10.30
N PHE A 365 2.32 10.28 -9.72
CA PHE A 365 3.65 9.93 -9.25
C PHE A 365 3.56 9.52 -7.78
N ALA A 366 3.95 8.29 -7.46
CA ALA A 366 4.00 7.81 -6.08
C ALA A 366 5.39 8.07 -5.50
N PRO A 367 5.50 8.64 -4.29
CA PRO A 367 6.79 8.78 -3.61
C PRO A 367 7.41 7.41 -3.31
N ASP A 368 8.74 7.37 -3.15
CA ASP A 368 9.42 6.11 -2.83
C ASP A 368 8.97 5.64 -1.43
N PRO A 369 8.52 4.37 -1.27
CA PRO A 369 8.18 3.82 0.05
C PRO A 369 9.29 3.98 1.09
N LYS A 370 10.55 4.07 0.66
CA LYS A 370 11.69 4.31 1.56
C LYS A 370 11.74 5.74 2.09
N THR A 371 11.35 6.72 1.29
CA THR A 371 11.24 8.14 1.71
C THR A 371 10.03 8.39 2.60
N MET A 372 8.90 7.68 2.39
CA MET A 372 7.73 7.76 3.28
C MET A 372 8.03 7.30 4.72
N ARG A 373 8.95 6.35 4.92
CA ARG A 373 9.35 5.89 6.26
C ARG A 373 10.20 6.91 7.03
N SER A 374 10.86 7.83 6.33
CA SER A 374 11.72 8.85 6.93
C SER A 374 10.92 9.99 7.56
N ASN A 375 9.81 10.39 6.95
CA ASN A 375 9.03 11.54 7.41
C ASN A 375 8.04 11.20 8.55
N GLY A 376 7.93 9.93 8.94
CA GLY A 376 6.99 9.48 9.97
C GLY A 376 7.59 9.30 11.37
N PHE A 377 8.87 9.64 11.57
CA PHE A 377 9.60 9.36 12.82
C PHE A 377 10.17 10.60 13.53
N ASP A 378 10.03 11.80 12.97
CA ASP A 378 10.60 13.03 13.56
C ASP A 378 9.56 13.96 14.21
N ASP A 379 8.27 13.59 14.21
CA ASP A 379 7.21 14.33 14.91
C ASP A 379 6.64 13.49 16.07
N PHE A 380 7.46 13.19 17.09
CA PHE A 380 6.99 12.88 18.45
C PHE A 380 8.04 13.26 19.50
#